data_AF-A0A2R4FJK1-F1
#
_entry.id   AF-A0A2R4FJK1-F1
#
_cell.length_a   1.000
_cell.length_b   1.000
_cell.length_c   1.000
_cell.angle_alpha   90.00
_cell.angle_beta   90.00
_cell.angle_gamma   90.00
#
_symmetry.space_group_name_H-M   'P 1'
#
loop_
_entity.id
_entity.type
_entity.pdbx_description
1 polymer ?
#
loop_
_entity_poly.entity_id
_entity_poly.type
_entity_poly.pdbx_seq_one_letter_code
_entity_poly.pdbx_strand_id
1 'polypeptide(L)'
;MRSRLRRLYAHDRQFAWTARIDHVRTGQGLRRCIRVRVWGAGKNSRALQVDLLSTAPRSAWGDPAMTDGAYPEPKHVRALIDHALAHGWQPDEIGGTFVLSGAGDAEALPLPGFVVTDLLLLAERRSAD
;
A
#
# COMPACT_ATOMS: atom_id res chain seq x y z
N MET A 1 8.11 -13.25 -6.50
CA MET A 1 7.96 -12.41 -7.72
C MET A 1 8.72 -11.11 -7.54
N ARG A 2 9.48 -10.68 -8.56
CA ARG A 2 10.12 -9.36 -8.59
C ARG A 2 9.03 -8.30 -8.77
N SER A 3 8.90 -7.34 -7.86
CA SER A 3 7.91 -6.26 -8.03
C SER A 3 8.33 -5.37 -9.19
N ARG A 4 7.40 -5.06 -10.10
CA ARG A 4 7.66 -4.18 -11.24
C ARG A 4 7.73 -2.74 -10.73
N LEU A 5 8.86 -2.07 -10.99
CA LEU A 5 8.99 -0.63 -10.76
C LEU A 5 8.16 0.12 -11.81
N ARG A 6 7.29 1.00 -11.34
CA ARG A 6 6.40 1.85 -12.14
C ARG A 6 6.71 3.32 -11.85
N ARG A 7 6.27 4.20 -12.74
CA ARG A 7 6.43 5.65 -12.60
C ARG A 7 5.06 6.33 -12.66
N LEU A 8 4.93 7.43 -11.93
CA LEU A 8 3.75 8.28 -11.88
C LEU A 8 4.21 9.73 -11.79
N TYR A 9 3.57 10.64 -12.52
CA TYR A 9 3.80 12.08 -12.39
C TYR A 9 2.69 12.71 -11.56
N ALA A 10 3.04 13.46 -10.52
CA ALA A 10 2.14 14.17 -9.62
C ALA A 10 2.91 15.30 -8.91
N HIS A 11 2.24 16.39 -8.50
CA HIS A 11 2.87 17.52 -7.79
C HIS A 11 4.15 18.01 -8.47
N ASP A 12 4.07 18.19 -9.79
CA ASP A 12 5.16 18.63 -10.67
C ASP A 12 6.45 17.78 -10.63
N ARG A 13 6.36 16.55 -10.12
CA ARG A 13 7.49 15.63 -10.00
C ARG A 13 7.13 14.20 -10.37
N GLN A 14 8.17 13.41 -10.66
CA GLN A 14 8.03 11.99 -10.93
C GLN A 14 8.26 11.17 -9.66
N PHE A 15 7.33 10.29 -9.35
CA PHE A 15 7.44 9.27 -8.32
C PHE A 15 7.69 7.91 -8.96
N ALA A 16 8.56 7.12 -8.34
CA ALA A 16 8.70 5.70 -8.64
C ALA A 16 7.92 4.90 -7.61
N TRP A 17 7.27 3.81 -8.01
CA TRP A 17 6.52 2.98 -7.08
C TRP A 17 6.50 1.51 -7.45
N THR A 18 6.23 0.68 -6.45
CA THR A 18 6.05 -0.76 -6.57
C THR A 18 4.84 -1.19 -5.76
N ALA A 19 4.19 -2.28 -6.19
CA ALA A 19 3.16 -2.93 -5.41
C ALA A 19 3.44 -4.44 -5.39
N ARG A 20 3.61 -4.97 -4.18
CA ARG A 20 3.83 -6.39 -3.90
C ARG A 20 2.57 -6.99 -3.32
N ILE A 21 2.15 -8.13 -3.86
CA ILE A 21 1.01 -8.89 -3.37
C ILE A 21 1.50 -9.82 -2.25
N ASP A 22 0.79 -9.77 -1.13
CA ASP A 22 0.90 -10.65 0.02
C ASP A 22 -0.52 -11.07 0.46
N HIS A 23 -0.62 -11.86 1.51
CA HIS A 23 -1.90 -12.30 2.07
C HIS A 23 -1.87 -12.22 3.59
N VAL A 24 -2.99 -11.82 4.17
CA VAL A 24 -3.17 -11.74 5.63
C VAL A 24 -4.38 -12.56 6.04
N ARG A 25 -4.26 -13.29 7.16
CA ARG A 25 -5.39 -13.99 7.75
C ARG A 25 -6.16 -13.01 8.63
N THR A 26 -7.44 -12.86 8.33
CA THR A 26 -8.40 -12.04 9.09
C THR A 26 -9.42 -12.95 9.77
N GLY A 27 -10.24 -12.42 10.67
CA GLY A 27 -11.39 -13.17 11.22
C GLY A 27 -12.38 -13.63 10.14
N GLN A 28 -12.34 -13.03 8.95
CA GLN A 28 -13.17 -13.36 7.79
C GLN A 28 -12.49 -14.31 6.79
N GLY A 29 -11.29 -14.83 7.12
CA GLY A 29 -10.50 -15.71 6.25
C GLY A 29 -9.26 -15.03 5.67
N LEU A 30 -8.62 -15.70 4.70
CA LEU A 30 -7.46 -15.18 3.98
C LEU A 30 -7.89 -14.04 3.05
N ARG A 31 -7.18 -12.92 3.11
CA ARG A 31 -7.44 -11.74 2.29
C ARG A 31 -6.17 -11.30 1.58
N ARG A 32 -6.32 -10.83 0.33
CA ARG A 32 -5.23 -10.20 -0.40
C ARG A 32 -4.84 -8.89 0.26
N CYS A 33 -3.56 -8.73 0.56
CA CYS A 33 -3.00 -7.48 1.04
C CYS A 33 -1.86 -7.06 0.11
N ILE A 34 -1.77 -5.78 -0.21
CA ILE A 34 -0.83 -5.27 -1.20
C ILE A 34 0.00 -4.18 -0.55
N ARG A 35 1.30 -4.44 -0.40
CA ARG A 35 2.25 -3.44 0.05
C ARG A 35 2.65 -2.55 -1.11
N VAL A 36 2.27 -1.28 -1.03
CA VAL A 36 2.70 -0.22 -1.93
C VAL A 36 3.90 0.49 -1.33
N ARG A 37 4.96 0.67 -2.13
CA ARG A 37 6.08 1.53 -1.79
C ARG A 37 6.27 2.59 -2.86
N VAL A 38 6.46 3.84 -2.44
CA VAL A 38 6.65 5.01 -3.32
C VAL A 38 7.91 5.77 -2.92
N TRP A 39 8.68 6.21 -3.92
CA TRP A 39 9.89 7.01 -3.76
C TRP A 39 9.76 8.28 -4.61
N GLY A 40 9.99 9.45 -4.00
CA GLY A 40 9.95 10.73 -4.69
C GLY A 40 11.32 11.25 -5.16
N ALA A 41 12.43 10.82 -4.54
CA ALA A 41 13.78 11.26 -4.89
C ALA A 41 14.76 10.08 -5.09
N GLY A 42 14.27 9.00 -5.70
CA GLY A 42 15.07 7.80 -5.98
C GLY A 42 15.14 6.80 -4.83
N LYS A 43 15.88 5.70 -5.03
CA LYS A 43 15.82 4.51 -4.15
C LYS A 43 16.28 4.74 -2.70
N ASN A 44 17.08 5.78 -2.46
CA ASN A 44 17.61 6.13 -1.15
C ASN A 44 16.77 7.18 -0.44
N SER A 45 15.72 7.72 -1.09
CA SER A 45 14.84 8.69 -0.45
C SER A 45 13.90 8.02 0.55
N ARG A 46 13.32 8.81 1.43
CA ARG A 46 12.34 8.38 2.42
C ARG A 46 11.13 7.80 1.70
N ALA A 47 11.03 6.48 1.73
CA ALA A 47 9.97 5.78 1.02
C ALA A 47 8.64 5.95 1.76
N LEU A 48 7.57 6.26 1.05
CA LEU A 48 6.22 6.02 1.56
C LEU A 48 5.94 4.52 1.48
N GLN A 49 5.43 3.93 2.56
CA GLN A 49 4.96 2.55 2.62
C GLN A 49 3.51 2.53 3.10
N VAL A 50 2.66 1.82 2.37
CA VAL A 50 1.25 1.65 2.69
C VAL A 50 0.84 0.22 2.41
N ASP A 51 0.13 -0.41 3.34
CA ASP A 51 -0.45 -1.74 3.13
C ASP A 51 -1.94 -1.58 2.81
N LEU A 52 -2.36 -2.13 1.67
CA LEU A 52 -3.74 -2.05 1.16
C LEU A 52 -4.43 -3.41 1.29
N LEU A 53 -5.50 -3.50 2.06
CA LEU A 53 -6.35 -4.69 2.12
C LEU A 53 -7.41 -4.62 1.02
N SER A 54 -7.52 -5.69 0.23
CA SER A 54 -8.57 -5.78 -0.79
C SER A 54 -9.95 -5.94 -0.15
N THR A 55 -10.91 -5.19 -0.69
CA THR A 55 -12.34 -5.26 -0.31
C THR A 55 -13.16 -6.13 -1.27
N ALA A 56 -12.51 -6.83 -2.21
CA ALA A 56 -13.19 -7.68 -3.18
C ALA A 56 -14.17 -8.64 -2.47
N PRO A 57 -15.39 -8.82 -3.03
CA PRO A 57 -16.37 -9.71 -2.45
C PRO A 57 -15.82 -11.14 -2.44
N ARG A 58 -16.27 -11.93 -1.46
CA ARG A 58 -15.90 -13.35 -1.40
C ARG A 58 -16.46 -14.05 -2.63
N SER A 59 -15.61 -14.80 -3.33
CA SER A 59 -16.09 -15.72 -4.36
C SER A 59 -16.88 -16.84 -3.69
N ALA A 60 -18.02 -17.21 -4.28
CA ALA A 60 -18.76 -18.43 -3.92
C ALA A 60 -18.05 -19.70 -4.43
N TRP A 61 -17.07 -19.54 -5.32
CA TRP A 61 -16.31 -20.62 -5.96
C TRP A 61 -14.82 -20.43 -5.63
N GLY A 62 -14.33 -21.12 -4.58
CA GLY A 62 -12.92 -21.16 -4.19
C GLY A 62 -12.50 -20.18 -3.07
N ASP A 63 -11.22 -20.25 -2.67
CA ASP A 63 -10.65 -19.32 -1.67
C ASP A 63 -10.65 -17.89 -2.26
N PRO A 64 -11.33 -16.92 -1.60
CA PRO A 64 -11.40 -15.54 -2.07
C PRO A 64 -10.04 -14.92 -2.39
N ALA A 65 -8.98 -15.32 -1.68
CA ALA A 65 -7.62 -14.83 -1.93
C ALA A 65 -7.05 -15.25 -3.29
N MET A 66 -7.47 -16.40 -3.82
CA MET A 66 -6.96 -16.95 -5.09
C MET A 66 -7.65 -16.34 -6.31
N THR A 67 -8.93 -15.94 -6.18
CA THR A 67 -9.72 -15.34 -7.27
C THR A 67 -9.68 -13.82 -7.28
N ASP A 68 -9.13 -13.20 -6.23
CA ASP A 68 -9.04 -11.75 -6.11
C ASP A 68 -8.02 -11.18 -7.12
N GLY A 69 -8.52 -10.36 -8.05
CA GLY A 69 -7.74 -9.66 -9.08
C GLY A 69 -7.32 -8.23 -8.70
N ALA A 70 -7.67 -7.75 -7.50
CA ALA A 70 -7.42 -6.38 -7.10
C ALA A 70 -5.93 -6.03 -7.15
N TYR A 71 -5.59 -4.92 -7.81
CA TYR A 71 -4.24 -4.36 -7.85
C TYR A 71 -4.33 -2.82 -7.88
N PRO A 72 -3.46 -2.08 -7.18
CA PRO A 72 -3.53 -0.63 -7.17
C PRO A 72 -3.28 -0.04 -8.56
N GLU A 73 -4.15 0.88 -8.94
CA GLU A 73 -4.05 1.69 -10.16
C GLU A 73 -3.30 3.00 -9.88
N PRO A 74 -2.82 3.72 -10.92
CA PRO A 74 -2.20 5.02 -10.76
C PRO A 74 -3.01 6.02 -9.93
N LYS A 75 -4.35 6.00 -10.03
CA LYS A 75 -5.24 6.87 -9.24
C LYS A 75 -5.17 6.59 -7.73
N HIS A 76 -5.07 5.31 -7.34
CA HIS A 76 -4.91 4.92 -5.93
C HIS A 76 -3.57 5.41 -5.40
N VAL A 77 -2.50 5.19 -6.18
CA VAL A 77 -1.15 5.64 -5.81
C VAL A 77 -1.06 7.16 -5.70
N ARG A 78 -1.76 7.89 -6.57
CA ARG A 78 -1.86 9.36 -6.47
C ARG A 78 -2.54 9.79 -5.18
N ALA A 79 -3.69 9.19 -4.83
CA ALA A 79 -4.38 9.50 -3.58
C ALA A 79 -3.50 9.24 -2.33
N LEU A 80 -2.71 8.15 -2.34
CA LEU A 80 -1.75 7.87 -1.27
C LEU A 80 -0.65 8.94 -1.17
N ILE A 81 -0.12 9.40 -2.31
CA ILE A 81 0.88 10.48 -2.36
C ILE A 81 0.28 11.77 -1.82
N ASP A 82 -0.89 12.17 -2.32
CA ASP A 82 -1.58 13.40 -1.93
C ASP A 82 -1.80 13.44 -0.41
N HIS A 83 -2.31 12.34 0.16
CA HIS A 83 -2.53 12.23 1.59
C HIS A 83 -1.22 12.22 2.38
N ALA A 84 -0.23 11.43 1.98
CA ALA A 84 1.05 11.35 2.70
C ALA A 84 1.76 12.71 2.74
N LEU A 85 1.76 13.46 1.63
CA LEU A 85 2.32 14.82 1.59
C LEU A 85 1.61 15.76 2.56
N ALA A 86 0.27 15.71 2.61
CA ALA A 86 -0.51 16.49 3.56
C ALA A 86 -0.21 16.15 5.03
N HIS A 87 0.28 14.93 5.30
CA HIS A 87 0.60 14.43 6.64
C HIS A 87 2.11 14.41 6.92
N GLY A 88 2.90 15.21 6.19
CA GLY A 88 4.30 15.46 6.50
C GLY A 88 5.28 14.43 5.93
N TRP A 89 4.87 13.58 5.00
CA TRP A 89 5.83 12.82 4.21
C TRP A 89 6.70 13.77 3.39
N GLN A 90 8.01 13.73 3.63
CA GLN A 90 8.99 14.49 2.87
C GLN A 90 9.72 13.56 1.88
N PRO A 91 9.34 13.56 0.59
CA PRO A 91 9.86 12.62 -0.41
C PRO A 91 11.35 12.79 -0.72
N ASP A 92 11.92 13.95 -0.40
CA ASP A 92 13.32 14.31 -0.66
C ASP A 92 14.27 13.97 0.50
N GLU A 93 13.73 13.70 1.70
CA GLU A 93 14.56 13.27 2.83
C GLU A 93 15.28 11.96 2.50
N ILE A 94 16.51 11.82 2.98
CA ILE A 94 17.32 10.62 2.74
C ILE A 94 17.00 9.59 3.83
N GLY A 95 16.77 8.35 3.39
CA GLY A 95 16.61 7.21 4.28
C GLY A 95 15.26 7.15 4.99
N GLY A 96 15.09 6.07 5.75
CA GLY A 96 13.87 5.82 6.50
C GLY A 96 12.67 5.41 5.63
N THR A 97 11.55 5.21 6.32
CA THR A 97 10.24 4.91 5.71
C THR A 97 9.19 5.76 6.42
N PHE A 98 8.36 6.44 5.64
CA PHE A 98 7.13 7.03 6.13
C PHE A 98 6.02 5.98 5.98
N VAL A 99 5.51 5.47 7.09
CA VAL A 99 4.47 4.45 7.09
C VAL A 99 3.12 5.14 7.25
N LEU A 100 2.23 4.93 6.29
CA LEU A 100 0.84 5.36 6.39
C LEU A 100 0.05 4.20 6.97
N SER A 101 -0.30 4.31 8.24
CA SER A 101 -0.99 3.27 9.00
C SER A 101 -2.51 3.33 8.84
N GLY A 102 -3.19 2.20 9.03
CA GLY A 102 -4.64 2.10 8.96
C GLY A 102 -5.37 2.86 10.06
N ALA A 103 -4.79 3.00 11.25
CA ALA A 103 -5.39 3.76 12.33
C ALA A 103 -5.31 5.29 12.06
N GLY A 104 -6.45 5.95 11.82
CA GLY A 104 -6.57 7.41 11.69
C GLY A 104 -7.14 7.88 10.34
N ASP A 105 -6.68 9.05 9.88
CA ASP A 105 -7.18 9.75 8.66
C ASP A 105 -7.07 8.93 7.36
N ALA A 106 -6.30 7.85 7.38
CA ALA A 106 -6.12 6.93 6.28
C ALA A 106 -7.35 6.05 5.95
N GLU A 107 -8.24 5.82 6.93
CA GLU A 107 -9.51 5.11 6.67
C GLU A 107 -10.45 5.91 5.75
N ALA A 108 -10.35 7.24 5.76
CA ALA A 108 -11.18 8.12 4.95
C ALA A 108 -10.67 8.29 3.50
N LEU A 109 -9.52 7.69 3.15
CA LEU A 109 -8.96 7.78 1.81
C LEU A 109 -9.89 7.12 0.78
N PRO A 110 -10.30 7.84 -0.29
CA PRO A 110 -11.13 7.25 -1.33
C PRO A 110 -10.29 6.31 -2.20
N LEU A 111 -10.19 5.06 -1.78
CA LEU A 111 -9.48 3.98 -2.48
C LEU A 111 -10.47 2.90 -2.91
N PRO A 112 -11.22 3.08 -4.02
CA PRO A 112 -12.16 2.06 -4.47
C PRO A 112 -11.52 0.68 -4.58
N GLY A 113 -12.12 -0.30 -3.91
CA GLY A 113 -11.59 -1.66 -3.87
C GLY A 113 -10.57 -1.93 -2.76
N PHE A 114 -10.13 -0.92 -1.99
CA PHE A 114 -9.12 -1.08 -0.94
C PHE A 114 -9.44 -0.32 0.34
N VAL A 115 -8.87 -0.79 1.45
CA VAL A 115 -8.72 -0.02 2.69
C VAL A 115 -7.26 -0.04 3.12
N VAL A 116 -6.78 1.04 3.72
CA VAL A 116 -5.46 1.05 4.36
C VAL A 116 -5.49 0.16 5.60
N THR A 117 -4.42 -0.57 5.86
CA THR A 117 -4.34 -1.48 6.99
C THR A 117 -2.93 -1.59 7.56
N ASP A 118 -2.81 -2.07 8.81
CA ASP A 118 -1.53 -2.36 9.46
C ASP A 118 -1.25 -3.87 9.56
N LEU A 119 -2.12 -4.72 9.01
CA LEU A 119 -2.08 -6.16 9.26
C LEU A 119 -0.76 -6.84 8.83
N LEU A 120 -0.16 -6.40 7.72
CA LEU A 120 1.15 -6.91 7.27
C LEU A 120 2.28 -6.41 8.17
N LEU A 121 2.31 -5.11 8.48
CA LEU A 121 3.28 -4.54 9.42
C LEU A 121 3.24 -5.25 10.79
N LEU A 122 2.04 -5.49 11.33
CA LEU A 122 1.85 -6.19 12.59
C LEU A 122 2.21 -7.68 12.50
N ALA A 123 1.99 -8.32 11.35
CA ALA A 123 2.45 -9.69 11.13
C ALA A 123 3.98 -9.78 11.14
N GLU A 124 4.66 -8.87 10.45
CA GLU A 124 6.13 -8.83 10.39
C GLU A 124 6.76 -8.59 11.76
N ARG A 125 6.19 -7.69 12.57
CA ARG A 125 6.67 -7.43 13.94
C ARG A 125 6.57 -8.66 14.84
N ARG A 126 5.49 -9.44 14.73
CA ARG A 126 5.29 -10.67 15.51
C ARG A 126 6.19 -11.83 15.08
N SER A 127 6.77 -11.78 13.89
CA SER A 127 7.72 -12.81 13.41
C SER A 127 9.18 -12.46 13.70
N ALA A 128 9.44 -11.28 14.27
CA ALA A 128 10.78 -10.82 14.64
C ALA A 128 11.11 -11.03 16.13
N ASP A 129 10.12 -11.46 16.93
CA ASP A 129 10.25 -11.95 18.31
C ASP A 129 10.37 -13.48 18.32
#